data_AF-A0A4Y9Q7D3-F1
#
_entry.id   AF-A0A4Y9Q7D3-F1
#
_cell.length_a   1.000
_cell.length_b   1.000
_cell.length_c   1.000
_cell.angle_alpha   90.00
_cell.angle_beta   90.00
_cell.angle_gamma   90.00
#
_symmetry.space_group_name_H-M   'P 1'
#
loop_
_entity.id
_entity.type
_entity.pdbx_description
1 polymer ?
#
loop_
_entity_poly.entity_id
_entity_poly.type
_entity_poly.pdbx_seq_one_letter_code
_entity_poly.pdbx_strand_id
1 'polypeptide(L)'
;MTRTVACSLVIATALGLATTTATTASAAPPGRERGSFVETFDDDFIFDLCGIRTQTTETQRWSSTVRADGSEVVRVVRTFVSDDPRLPVEKGAGTTFIAPDGTRRVVGKPVQLIGPDGGVRLLDAGRIDFDPAGNTSDVRGPHPSLDADLRDYYRPQ
;
A
#
# COMPACT_ATOMS: atom_id res chain seq x y z
N MET A 1 -38.97 8.72 -13.52
CA MET A 1 -39.44 7.33 -13.70
C MET A 1 -39.24 6.61 -12.38
N THR A 2 -40.31 6.52 -11.61
CA THR A 2 -40.33 6.06 -10.22
C THR A 2 -40.86 4.64 -10.23
N ARG A 3 -40.10 3.67 -9.70
CA ARG A 3 -40.58 2.30 -9.50
C ARG A 3 -40.60 1.98 -8.01
N THR A 4 -41.78 2.17 -7.44
CA THR A 4 -42.19 1.63 -6.15
C THR A 4 -42.55 0.17 -6.36
N VAL A 5 -41.91 -0.75 -5.62
CA VAL A 5 -42.40 -2.12 -5.46
C VAL A 5 -42.47 -2.39 -3.96
N ALA A 6 -43.70 -2.34 -3.44
CA ALA A 6 -44.02 -2.79 -2.11
C ALA A 6 -44.06 -4.31 -2.10
N CYS A 7 -43.22 -4.95 -1.29
CA CYS A 7 -43.30 -6.37 -1.01
C CYS A 7 -43.55 -6.52 0.49
N SER A 8 -44.81 -6.76 0.84
CA SER A 8 -45.26 -7.01 2.21
C SER A 8 -44.82 -8.41 2.63
N LEU A 9 -43.93 -8.52 3.61
CA LEU A 9 -43.60 -9.79 4.25
C LEU A 9 -44.16 -9.81 5.68
N VAL A 10 -45.11 -10.71 5.91
CA VAL A 10 -45.70 -11.04 7.21
C VAL A 10 -44.65 -11.84 8.01
N ILE A 11 -44.23 -11.34 9.17
CA ILE A 11 -43.39 -12.08 10.11
C ILE A 11 -44.27 -12.63 11.22
N ALA A 12 -44.42 -13.95 11.24
CA ALA A 12 -45.04 -14.70 12.34
C ALA A 12 -44.03 -14.86 13.48
N THR A 13 -44.38 -14.39 14.67
CA THR A 13 -43.59 -14.49 15.89
C THR A 13 -43.76 -15.88 16.50
N ALA A 14 -42.72 -16.72 16.41
CA ALA A 14 -42.62 -17.96 17.18
C ALA A 14 -41.70 -17.73 18.38
N LEU A 15 -42.29 -17.66 19.57
CA LEU A 15 -41.60 -17.74 20.86
C LEU A 15 -41.03 -19.17 21.01
N GLY A 16 -39.72 -19.32 20.86
CA GLY A 16 -38.99 -20.56 21.11
C GLY A 16 -38.04 -20.40 22.29
N LEU A 17 -38.16 -21.32 23.26
CA LEU A 17 -37.38 -21.39 24.50
C LEU A 17 -35.86 -21.29 24.23
N ALA A 18 -35.21 -20.40 24.96
CA ALA A 18 -33.76 -20.23 24.96
C ALA A 18 -33.07 -21.39 25.67
N THR A 19 -32.54 -22.34 24.91
CA THR A 19 -31.42 -23.17 25.34
C THR A 19 -30.13 -22.45 24.95
N THR A 20 -29.39 -21.95 25.93
CA THR A 20 -28.06 -21.36 25.73
C THR A 20 -27.08 -22.47 25.36
N THR A 21 -27.03 -22.84 24.08
CA THR A 21 -25.87 -23.56 23.56
C THR A 21 -24.71 -22.58 23.58
N ALA A 22 -23.72 -22.86 24.42
CA ALA A 22 -22.45 -22.15 24.41
C ALA A 22 -21.84 -22.32 23.02
N THR A 23 -22.09 -21.34 22.15
CA THR A 23 -21.43 -21.25 20.85
C THR A 23 -20.00 -20.92 21.18
N THR A 24 -19.11 -21.91 21.06
CA THR A 24 -17.69 -21.62 20.97
C THR A 24 -17.55 -20.70 19.77
N ALA A 25 -17.33 -19.41 20.02
CA ALA A 25 -17.03 -18.45 18.98
C ALA A 25 -15.71 -18.89 18.33
N SER A 26 -15.81 -19.73 17.31
CA SER A 26 -14.70 -20.07 16.45
C SER A 26 -14.38 -18.80 15.69
N ALA A 27 -13.39 -18.05 16.17
CA ALA A 27 -12.89 -16.88 15.45
C ALA A 27 -12.41 -17.37 14.08
N ALA A 28 -13.13 -16.97 13.02
CA ALA A 28 -12.72 -17.29 11.67
C ALA A 28 -11.27 -16.81 11.47
N PRO A 29 -10.40 -17.63 10.86
CA PRO A 29 -9.03 -17.22 10.61
C PRO A 29 -9.01 -15.93 9.78
N PRO A 30 -8.02 -15.04 9.98
CA PRO A 30 -7.91 -13.83 9.17
C PRO A 30 -7.92 -14.14 7.68
N GLY A 31 -8.66 -13.35 6.91
CA GLY A 31 -8.61 -13.41 5.45
C GLY A 31 -7.21 -12.99 5.00
N ARG A 32 -6.55 -13.79 4.16
CA ARG A 32 -5.21 -13.51 3.68
C ARG A 32 -5.13 -13.63 2.18
N GLU A 33 -4.64 -12.58 1.56
CA GLU A 33 -4.40 -12.52 0.12
C GLU A 33 -2.94 -12.19 -0.16
N ARG A 34 -2.45 -12.65 -1.32
CA ARG A 34 -1.09 -12.39 -1.77
C ARG A 34 -1.06 -12.37 -3.29
N GLY A 35 -0.17 -11.56 -3.84
CA GLY A 35 0.02 -11.46 -5.27
C GLY A 35 1.39 -10.92 -5.64
N SER A 36 1.67 -10.98 -6.93
CA SER A 36 2.85 -10.39 -7.53
C SER A 36 2.59 -10.09 -8.99
N PHE A 37 3.27 -9.10 -9.53
CA PHE A 37 3.31 -8.86 -10.97
C PHE A 37 4.69 -8.35 -11.38
N VAL A 38 4.94 -8.43 -12.68
CA VAL A 38 6.07 -7.79 -13.36
C VAL A 38 5.48 -7.04 -14.55
N GLU A 39 5.79 -5.77 -14.67
CA GLU A 39 5.30 -4.90 -15.74
C GLU A 39 6.44 -4.01 -16.23
N THR A 40 6.43 -3.70 -17.52
CA THR A 40 7.39 -2.78 -18.14
C THR A 40 6.60 -1.68 -18.83
N PHE A 41 7.00 -0.43 -18.60
CA PHE A 41 6.31 0.77 -19.11
C PHE A 41 7.30 1.86 -19.51
N ASP A 42 6.84 2.80 -20.34
CA ASP A 42 7.58 4.04 -20.63
C ASP A 42 7.61 4.93 -19.36
N ASP A 43 8.82 5.26 -18.90
CA ASP A 43 8.99 5.99 -17.65
C ASP A 43 8.95 7.51 -17.86
N ASP A 44 7.74 8.05 -17.91
CA ASP A 44 7.51 9.49 -18.07
C ASP A 44 8.08 10.30 -16.89
N PHE A 45 8.13 9.73 -15.68
CA PHE A 45 8.74 10.39 -14.52
C PHE A 45 10.23 10.62 -14.74
N ILE A 46 10.97 9.61 -15.20
CA ILE A 46 12.39 9.74 -15.55
C ILE A 46 12.56 10.68 -16.75
N PHE A 47 11.66 10.65 -17.73
CA PHE A 47 11.73 11.56 -18.87
C PHE A 47 11.58 13.02 -18.42
N ASP A 48 10.60 13.33 -17.58
CA ASP A 48 10.38 14.68 -17.07
C ASP A 48 11.52 15.15 -16.15
N LEU A 49 12.04 14.26 -15.31
CA LEU A 49 13.07 14.57 -14.32
C LEU A 49 14.46 14.71 -14.96
N CYS A 50 14.80 13.79 -15.87
CA CYS A 50 16.15 13.60 -16.40
C CYS A 50 16.29 13.90 -17.89
N GLY A 51 15.19 14.04 -18.64
CA GLY A 51 15.20 14.17 -20.10
C GLY A 51 15.57 12.87 -20.82
N ILE A 52 15.53 11.73 -20.13
CA ILE A 52 15.97 10.42 -20.63
C ILE A 52 14.72 9.58 -20.93
N ARG A 53 14.60 9.12 -22.18
CA ARG A 53 13.58 8.12 -22.54
C ARG A 53 14.11 6.73 -22.20
N THR A 54 13.40 6.02 -21.33
CA THR A 54 13.74 4.66 -20.93
C THR A 54 12.47 3.89 -20.63
N GLN A 55 12.54 2.58 -20.78
CA GLN A 55 11.53 1.69 -20.23
C GLN A 55 11.95 1.32 -18.81
N THR A 56 10.99 1.25 -17.90
CA THR A 56 11.23 0.81 -16.52
C THR A 56 10.43 -0.44 -16.25
N THR A 57 11.10 -1.46 -15.72
CA THR A 57 10.47 -2.70 -15.27
C THR A 57 10.21 -2.62 -13.77
N GLU A 58 8.94 -2.69 -13.38
CA GLU A 58 8.51 -2.88 -12.01
C GLU A 58 8.38 -4.39 -11.71
N THR A 59 8.96 -4.82 -10.59
CA THR A 59 8.64 -6.10 -9.96
C THR A 59 8.05 -5.84 -8.60
N GLN A 60 6.78 -6.19 -8.40
CA GLN A 60 6.07 -5.98 -7.14
C GLN A 60 5.54 -7.29 -6.55
N ARG A 61 5.61 -7.38 -5.22
CA ARG A 61 4.95 -8.42 -4.41
C ARG A 61 4.17 -7.76 -3.30
N TRP A 62 2.99 -8.30 -3.01
CA TRP A 62 2.16 -7.81 -1.93
C TRP A 62 1.46 -8.93 -1.17
N SER A 63 1.05 -8.62 0.06
CA SER A 63 0.12 -9.43 0.83
C SER A 63 -0.82 -8.55 1.64
N SER A 64 -2.08 -8.92 1.73
CA SER A 64 -3.06 -8.33 2.65
C SER A 64 -3.48 -9.37 3.69
N THR A 65 -3.75 -8.91 4.91
CA THR A 65 -4.37 -9.71 5.97
C THR A 65 -5.45 -8.88 6.65
N VAL A 66 -6.71 -9.29 6.46
CA VAL A 66 -7.89 -8.67 7.07
C VAL A 66 -8.29 -9.48 8.30
N ARG A 67 -8.43 -8.80 9.43
CA ARG A 67 -8.83 -9.40 10.71
C ARG A 67 -10.35 -9.32 10.90
N ALA A 68 -10.85 -10.09 11.87
CA ALA A 68 -12.27 -10.13 12.20
C ALA A 68 -12.82 -8.78 12.72
N ASP A 69 -11.97 -7.93 13.28
CA ASP A 69 -12.35 -6.57 13.72
C ASP A 69 -12.43 -5.56 12.56
N GLY A 70 -12.14 -5.99 11.33
CA GLY A 70 -12.08 -5.13 10.15
C GLY A 70 -10.74 -4.44 9.93
N SER A 71 -9.76 -4.60 10.84
CA SER A 71 -8.42 -4.07 10.63
C SER A 71 -7.68 -4.84 9.54
N GLU A 72 -6.81 -4.16 8.79
CA GLU A 72 -6.05 -4.73 7.69
C GLU A 72 -4.56 -4.43 7.83
N VAL A 73 -3.72 -5.40 7.45
CA VAL A 73 -2.28 -5.20 7.28
C VAL A 73 -1.90 -5.52 5.84
N VAL A 74 -1.44 -4.52 5.12
CA VAL A 74 -0.93 -4.65 3.75
C VAL A 74 0.58 -4.54 3.78
N ARG A 75 1.27 -5.45 3.10
CA ARG A 75 2.73 -5.40 2.92
C ARG A 75 3.01 -5.35 1.43
N VAL A 76 3.90 -4.45 1.02
CA VAL A 76 4.31 -4.29 -0.37
C VAL A 76 5.83 -4.19 -0.44
N VAL A 77 6.42 -4.89 -1.40
CA VAL A 77 7.82 -4.71 -1.81
C VAL A 77 7.84 -4.57 -3.31
N ARG A 78 8.51 -3.54 -3.81
CA ARG A 78 8.63 -3.24 -5.24
C ARG A 78 10.06 -2.88 -5.60
N THR A 79 10.43 -3.14 -6.84
CA THR A 79 11.72 -2.75 -7.42
C THR A 79 11.45 -2.20 -8.81
N PHE A 80 12.00 -1.03 -9.12
CA PHE A 80 11.99 -0.45 -10.45
C PHE A 80 13.40 -0.50 -11.01
N VAL A 81 13.54 -1.03 -12.21
CA VAL A 81 14.80 -1.12 -12.94
C VAL A 81 14.59 -0.50 -14.30
N SER A 82 15.24 0.62 -14.57
CA SER A 82 15.26 1.23 -15.90
C SER A 82 16.21 0.49 -16.83
N ASP A 83 15.88 0.48 -18.12
CA ASP A 83 16.73 -0.07 -19.18
C ASP A 83 18.01 0.77 -19.40
N ASP A 84 18.00 2.05 -18.98
CA ASP A 84 19.21 2.87 -18.95
C ASP A 84 20.03 2.56 -17.68
N PRO A 85 21.19 1.87 -17.79
CA PRO A 85 21.96 1.42 -16.64
C PRO A 85 22.65 2.56 -15.88
N ARG A 86 22.57 3.79 -16.36
CA ARG A 86 23.12 4.98 -15.68
C ARG A 86 22.18 5.50 -14.59
N LEU A 87 20.90 5.13 -14.65
CA LEU A 87 19.88 5.49 -13.67
C LEU A 87 19.98 4.58 -12.44
N PRO A 88 19.61 5.07 -11.25
CA PRO A 88 19.57 4.22 -10.07
C PRO A 88 18.43 3.21 -10.14
N VAL A 89 18.63 2.07 -9.48
CA VAL A 89 17.54 1.13 -9.17
C VAL A 89 16.77 1.67 -7.97
N GLU A 90 15.44 1.77 -8.09
CA GLU A 90 14.58 2.12 -6.96
C GLU A 90 14.03 0.85 -6.28
N LYS A 91 14.11 0.80 -4.95
CA LYS A 91 13.49 -0.26 -4.14
C LYS A 91 12.56 0.31 -3.08
N GLY A 92 11.27 0.05 -3.22
CA GLY A 92 10.26 0.37 -2.22
C GLY A 92 9.92 -0.83 -1.34
N ALA A 93 9.76 -0.63 -0.04
CA ALA A 93 9.16 -1.61 0.86
C ALA A 93 8.36 -0.91 1.95
N GLY A 94 7.13 -1.36 2.19
CA GLY A 94 6.23 -0.74 3.17
C GLY A 94 5.25 -1.73 3.78
N THR A 95 4.85 -1.44 5.01
CA THR A 95 3.70 -2.06 5.67
C THR A 95 2.69 -0.98 6.00
N THR A 96 1.47 -1.13 5.50
CA THR A 96 0.32 -0.30 5.85
C THR A 96 -0.53 -1.03 6.88
N PHE A 97 -0.80 -0.37 7.99
CA PHE A 97 -1.77 -0.79 9.00
C PHE A 97 -3.01 0.07 8.84
N ILE A 98 -4.17 -0.54 8.64
CA ILE A 98 -5.44 0.14 8.48
C ILE A 98 -6.31 -0.28 9.66
N ALA A 99 -6.73 0.68 10.46
CA ALA A 99 -7.63 0.43 11.58
C ALA A 99 -9.10 0.42 11.11
N PRO A 100 -10.02 -0.19 11.87
CA PRO A 100 -11.44 -0.26 11.50
C PRO A 100 -12.12 1.11 11.39
N ASP A 101 -11.58 2.12 12.08
CA ASP A 101 -12.07 3.50 12.03
C ASP A 101 -11.59 4.28 10.78
N GLY A 102 -10.80 3.63 9.92
CA GLY A 102 -10.26 4.22 8.69
C GLY A 102 -8.91 4.90 8.86
N THR A 103 -8.39 5.09 10.08
CA THR A 103 -7.01 5.60 10.29
C THR A 103 -5.99 4.63 9.69
N ARG A 104 -4.89 5.18 9.18
CA ARG A 104 -3.86 4.38 8.50
C ARG A 104 -2.47 4.78 8.98
N ARG A 105 -1.58 3.81 9.05
CA ARG A 105 -0.16 4.01 9.32
C ARG A 105 0.65 3.27 8.30
N VAL A 106 1.54 3.96 7.61
CA VAL A 106 2.53 3.36 6.71
C VAL A 106 3.88 3.39 7.42
N VAL A 107 4.57 2.25 7.48
CA VAL A 107 5.95 2.13 8.00
C VAL A 107 6.81 1.43 6.95
N GLY A 108 7.96 2.00 6.63
CA GLY A 108 8.93 1.34 5.77
C GLY A 108 9.91 2.29 5.12
N LYS A 109 10.40 1.87 3.95
CA LYS A 109 11.27 2.63 3.05
C LYS A 109 10.58 2.76 1.69
N PRO A 110 9.63 3.70 1.52
CA PRO A 110 8.93 3.84 0.25
C PRO A 110 9.89 4.12 -0.91
N VAL A 111 11.02 4.80 -0.69
CA VAL A 111 12.03 5.07 -1.72
C VAL A 111 13.43 4.70 -1.20
N GLN A 112 14.13 3.86 -1.95
CA GLN A 112 15.56 3.65 -1.79
C GLN A 112 16.20 3.62 -3.17
N LEU A 113 17.04 4.60 -3.46
CA LEU A 113 17.76 4.70 -4.73
C LEU A 113 19.16 4.10 -4.57
N ILE A 114 19.46 3.13 -5.41
CA ILE A 114 20.75 2.43 -5.45
C ILE A 114 21.42 2.83 -6.75
N GLY A 115 22.55 3.53 -6.67
CA GLY A 115 23.31 3.97 -7.83
C GLY A 115 23.86 2.79 -8.66
N PRO A 116 24.30 3.06 -9.90
CA PRO A 116 24.94 2.05 -10.76
C PRO A 116 26.21 1.43 -10.15
N ASP A 117 26.84 2.13 -9.22
CA ASP A 117 27.99 1.68 -8.42
C ASP A 117 27.60 0.75 -7.25
N GLY A 118 26.30 0.56 -7.02
CA GLY A 118 25.76 -0.23 -5.90
C GLY A 118 25.59 0.56 -4.60
N GLY A 119 25.99 1.84 -4.56
CA GLY A 119 25.86 2.70 -3.38
C GLY A 119 24.42 3.18 -3.16
N VAL A 120 24.02 3.41 -1.91
CA VAL A 120 22.72 4.05 -1.61
C VAL A 120 22.85 5.56 -1.82
N ARG A 121 22.10 6.11 -2.78
CA ARG A 121 22.05 7.55 -3.07
C ARG A 121 21.00 8.27 -2.25
N LEU A 122 19.84 7.65 -2.09
CA LEU A 122 18.71 8.18 -1.32
C LEU A 122 18.08 7.03 -0.53
N LEU A 123 17.78 7.28 0.73
CA LEU A 123 16.96 6.41 1.56
C LEU A 123 15.90 7.27 2.24
N ASP A 124 14.69 7.17 1.74
CA ASP A 124 13.51 7.74 2.38
C ASP A 124 12.84 6.61 3.18
N ALA A 125 12.95 6.69 4.49
CA ALA A 125 12.44 5.68 5.39
C ALA A 125 11.85 6.31 6.64
N GLY A 126 10.66 5.86 7.00
CA GLY A 126 9.97 6.41 8.14
C GLY A 126 8.58 5.86 8.31
N ARG A 127 7.76 6.68 8.95
CA ARG A 127 6.39 6.41 9.32
C ARG A 127 5.53 7.60 8.98
N ILE A 128 4.43 7.34 8.30
CA ILE A 128 3.41 8.34 8.00
C ILE A 128 2.09 7.83 8.56
N ASP A 129 1.47 8.63 9.42
CA ASP A 129 0.13 8.38 9.96
C ASP A 129 -0.88 9.24 9.19
N PHE A 130 -2.05 8.67 8.92
CA PHE A 130 -3.16 9.29 8.22
C PHE A 130 -4.43 9.22 9.07
N ASP A 131 -5.20 10.31 9.05
CA ASP A 131 -6.54 10.36 9.65
C ASP A 131 -7.57 9.55 8.82
N PRO A 132 -8.82 9.37 9.31
CA PRO A 132 -9.85 8.65 8.57
C PRO A 132 -10.24 9.27 7.22
N ALA A 133 -10.00 10.58 7.03
CA ALA A 133 -10.24 11.27 5.78
C ALA A 133 -9.09 11.07 4.77
N GLY A 134 -7.99 10.44 5.19
CA GLY A 134 -6.80 10.18 4.38
C GLY A 134 -5.78 11.32 4.39
N ASN A 135 -5.94 12.33 5.24
CA ASN A 135 -4.94 13.39 5.38
C ASN A 135 -3.78 12.91 6.26
N THR A 136 -2.57 13.36 5.96
CA THR A 136 -1.41 13.11 6.80
C THR A 136 -1.58 13.80 8.17
N SER A 137 -1.50 13.03 9.24
CA SER A 137 -1.63 13.52 10.62
C SER A 137 -0.30 13.58 11.38
N ASP A 138 0.67 12.73 11.04
CA ASP A 138 2.01 12.69 11.64
C ASP A 138 3.02 12.09 10.67
N VAL A 139 4.25 12.60 10.67
CA VAL A 139 5.35 12.12 9.82
C VAL A 139 6.59 11.99 10.70
N ARG A 140 7.22 10.80 10.70
CA ARG A 140 8.41 10.52 11.52
C ARG A 140 9.45 9.72 10.77
N GLY A 141 10.70 10.13 10.93
CA GLY A 141 11.85 9.48 10.32
C GLY A 141 12.52 10.38 9.28
N PRO A 142 13.68 9.99 8.77
CA PRO A 142 14.32 10.70 7.67
C PRO A 142 13.46 10.56 6.40
N HIS A 143 12.87 11.69 5.99
CA HIS A 143 12.16 11.84 4.72
C HIS A 143 12.88 12.85 3.81
N PRO A 144 14.16 12.61 3.47
CA PRO A 144 14.96 13.56 2.69
C PRO A 144 14.36 13.85 1.30
N SER A 145 13.51 12.96 0.78
CA SER A 145 12.80 13.14 -0.49
C SER A 145 11.81 14.31 -0.49
N LEU A 146 11.28 14.72 0.67
CA LEU A 146 10.25 15.76 0.77
C LEU A 146 10.80 17.15 0.46
N ASP A 147 12.06 17.38 0.82
CA ASP A 147 12.73 18.67 0.68
C ASP A 147 13.85 18.64 -0.40
N ALA A 148 14.06 17.49 -1.03
CA ALA A 148 15.10 17.28 -2.03
C ALA A 148 14.66 17.68 -3.44
N ASP A 149 15.62 18.16 -4.24
CA ASP A 149 15.51 18.07 -5.68
C ASP A 149 15.83 16.65 -6.12
N LEU A 150 14.79 15.87 -6.48
CA LEU A 150 14.97 14.47 -6.87
C LEU A 150 15.89 14.32 -8.11
N ARG A 151 16.08 15.37 -8.92
CA ARG A 151 17.02 15.35 -10.04
C ARG A 151 18.44 15.02 -9.61
N ASP A 152 18.86 15.46 -8.43
CA ASP A 152 20.21 15.25 -7.90
C ASP A 152 20.50 13.78 -7.59
N TYR A 153 19.46 12.96 -7.41
CA TYR A 153 19.57 11.56 -7.06
C TYR A 153 19.36 10.62 -8.25
N TYR A 154 18.45 10.97 -9.16
CA TYR A 154 18.11 10.15 -10.32
C TYR A 154 19.02 10.40 -11.52
N ARG A 155 19.52 11.62 -11.74
CA ARG A 155 20.33 11.89 -12.92
C ARG A 155 21.66 11.13 -12.86
N PRO A 156 22.16 10.65 -14.01
CA PRO A 156 23.55 10.22 -14.11
C PRO A 156 24.46 11.36 -13.64
N GLN A 157 25.39 11.05 -12.73
CA GLN A 157 26.42 11.99 -12.27
C GLN A 157 27.64 11.95 -13.18
#